data_AF-A0A523XNG3-F1
#
_entry.id   AF-A0A523XNG3-F1
#
_cell.length_a   1.000
_cell.length_b   1.000
_cell.length_c   1.000
_cell.angle_alpha   90.00
_cell.angle_beta   90.00
_cell.angle_gamma   90.00
#
_symmetry.space_group_name_H-M   'P 1'
#
loop_
_entity.id
_entity.type
_entity.pdbx_description
1 polymer ?
#
loop_
_entity_poly.entity_id
_entity_poly.type
_entity_poly.pdbx_seq_one_letter_code
_entity_poly.pdbx_strand_id
1 'polypeptide(L)'
;MFQKDKYITMPWGHRRFSLPLLTILLLINFACNLPSLTVTPSDSPRATDLTSPPSESTRTSIPLSPTRTAHSNPTSVVERTPALLPTSIPPTLVVSLDDLLATCPTEEEIERFQIDFDIFIDPEVGLPPYSCEDTNPRLAIYQALRAMSALYFDQPLPWTSYSLYDWLRGAVSGIVLRATEISYCCDDQNRIVLKSELLSQPSYSSWYDPQSGIGLMDLVGLIVHEARHAEIGGHTCGNSDDATLDEMGAWGVQHYYFLWMAEHTPPGLLTPTQREAAITHAETALGRICNP
;
A
#
# COMPACT_ATOMS: atom_id res chain seq x y z
N MET A 1 -75.82 2.57 -21.51
CA MET A 1 -76.51 2.37 -20.21
C MET A 1 -75.87 1.16 -19.54
N PHE A 2 -75.04 1.46 -18.53
CA PHE A 2 -74.34 0.62 -17.54
C PHE A 2 -74.14 -0.88 -17.76
N GLN A 3 -72.86 -1.27 -17.88
CA GLN A 3 -72.42 -2.61 -17.48
C GLN A 3 -71.01 -2.61 -16.87
N LYS A 4 -71.02 -2.73 -15.53
CA LYS A 4 -70.17 -3.51 -14.61
C LYS A 4 -68.64 -3.33 -14.56
N ASP A 5 -68.23 -3.03 -13.33
CA ASP A 5 -66.91 -3.13 -12.73
C ASP A 5 -66.18 -4.45 -13.01
N LYS A 6 -64.87 -4.34 -13.25
CA LYS A 6 -63.90 -5.40 -12.94
C LYS A 6 -62.67 -4.77 -12.28
N TYR A 7 -62.62 -4.92 -10.97
CA TYR A 7 -61.41 -4.79 -10.17
C TYR A 7 -60.47 -5.96 -10.50
N ILE A 8 -59.24 -5.65 -10.89
CA ILE A 8 -58.15 -6.62 -10.97
C ILE A 8 -57.38 -6.54 -9.65
N THR A 9 -57.53 -7.58 -8.83
CA THR A 9 -56.72 -7.85 -7.65
C THR A 9 -55.37 -8.43 -8.07
N MET A 10 -54.26 -7.78 -7.72
CA MET A 10 -52.93 -8.41 -7.76
C MET A 10 -52.63 -9.08 -6.41
N PRO A 11 -52.20 -10.36 -6.38
CA PRO A 11 -51.80 -11.01 -5.15
C PRO A 11 -50.38 -10.62 -4.74
N TRP A 12 -50.26 -10.07 -3.53
CA TRP A 12 -48.99 -9.93 -2.81
C TRP A 12 -48.47 -11.31 -2.41
N GLY A 13 -47.50 -11.82 -3.18
CA GLY A 13 -46.73 -13.00 -2.82
C GLY A 13 -45.51 -12.61 -1.99
N HIS A 14 -45.62 -12.67 -0.67
CA HIS A 14 -44.47 -12.63 0.23
C HIS A 14 -43.57 -13.85 0.00
N ARG A 15 -42.56 -13.73 -0.87
CA ARG A 15 -41.41 -14.65 -0.86
C ARG A 15 -40.43 -14.16 0.19
N ARG A 16 -40.45 -14.81 1.36
CA ARG A 16 -39.36 -14.77 2.33
C ARG A 16 -38.16 -15.46 1.68
N PHE A 17 -37.25 -14.69 1.09
CA PHE A 17 -35.90 -15.17 0.84
C PHE A 17 -35.14 -15.09 2.17
N SER A 18 -35.07 -16.22 2.87
CA SER A 18 -33.97 -16.44 3.82
C SER A 18 -32.71 -16.61 2.99
N LEU A 19 -31.93 -15.54 2.84
CA LEU A 19 -30.53 -15.69 2.49
C LEU A 19 -29.81 -16.30 3.69
N PRO A 20 -29.00 -17.35 3.50
CA PRO A 20 -28.07 -17.75 4.54
C PRO A 20 -27.07 -16.62 4.72
N LEU A 21 -26.90 -16.16 5.97
CA LEU A 21 -25.75 -15.36 6.39
C LEU A 21 -24.49 -16.12 5.96
N LEU A 22 -23.91 -15.72 4.84
CA LEU A 22 -22.68 -16.26 4.32
C LEU A 22 -21.56 -15.57 5.08
N THR A 23 -20.98 -16.30 6.02
CA THR A 23 -19.78 -15.93 6.77
C THR A 23 -18.60 -15.85 5.79
N ILE A 24 -18.42 -14.72 5.12
CA ILE A 24 -17.19 -14.38 4.37
C ILE A 24 -16.69 -13.06 4.96
N LEU A 25 -15.92 -13.16 6.04
CA LEU A 25 -15.25 -12.02 6.65
C LEU A 25 -14.06 -12.55 7.45
N LEU A 26 -13.08 -13.16 6.77
CA LEU A 26 -11.84 -13.63 7.42
C LEU A 26 -10.68 -13.96 6.45
N LEU A 27 -10.45 -13.12 5.43
CA LEU A 27 -9.21 -13.19 4.63
C LEU A 27 -8.47 -11.85 4.50
N ILE A 28 -8.87 -10.80 5.24
CA ILE A 28 -8.27 -9.46 5.12
C ILE A 28 -7.02 -9.27 6.03
N ASN A 29 -6.65 -10.23 6.88
CA ASN A 29 -5.57 -10.06 7.86
C ASN A 29 -4.20 -10.68 7.52
N PHE A 30 -3.97 -11.13 6.28
CA PHE A 30 -2.78 -11.97 5.98
C PHE A 30 -1.58 -11.25 5.34
N ALA A 31 -1.60 -9.92 5.17
CA ALA A 31 -0.45 -9.23 4.58
C ALA A 31 0.70 -8.98 5.57
N CYS A 32 0.43 -8.82 6.88
CA CYS A 32 1.46 -8.52 7.88
C CYS A 32 1.19 -9.27 9.21
N ASN A 33 1.89 -10.39 9.43
CA ASN A 33 2.00 -11.19 10.67
C ASN A 33 0.87 -12.18 11.07
N LEU A 34 1.14 -13.49 10.89
CA LEU A 34 0.81 -14.51 11.89
C LEU A 34 2.02 -14.69 12.82
N PRO A 35 1.84 -14.87 14.15
CA PRO A 35 2.92 -15.37 15.00
C PRO A 35 3.22 -16.82 14.63
N SER A 36 4.48 -17.11 14.29
CA SER A 36 5.00 -18.47 14.33
C SER A 36 4.75 -19.05 15.72
N LEU A 37 3.90 -20.07 15.82
CA LEU A 37 3.84 -20.92 17.01
C LEU A 37 5.16 -21.68 17.09
N THR A 38 6.14 -21.11 17.78
CA THR A 38 7.32 -21.84 18.22
C THR A 38 6.84 -22.88 19.22
N VAL A 39 6.72 -24.12 18.80
CA VAL A 39 6.64 -25.26 19.70
C VAL A 39 7.98 -25.30 20.45
N THR A 40 8.02 -24.74 21.66
CA THR A 40 9.11 -24.97 22.61
C THR A 40 9.12 -26.46 22.98
N PRO A 41 10.22 -27.19 22.76
CA PRO A 41 10.42 -28.47 23.40
C PRO A 41 10.56 -28.22 24.90
N SER A 42 9.69 -28.83 25.68
CA SER A 42 9.80 -28.93 27.12
C SER A 42 10.95 -29.87 27.47
N ASP A 43 12.10 -29.34 27.89
CA ASP A 43 13.09 -30.09 28.65
C ASP A 43 13.38 -29.42 29.99
N SER A 44 13.12 -30.19 31.04
CA SER A 44 13.40 -29.90 32.45
C SER A 44 14.83 -30.35 32.83
N PRO A 45 15.33 -30.00 34.03
CA PRO A 45 16.64 -29.40 34.21
C PRO A 45 17.77 -30.42 34.46
N ARG A 46 19.00 -29.98 34.18
CA ARG A 46 20.18 -30.55 34.83
C ARG A 46 21.07 -29.44 35.39
N ALA A 47 21.16 -29.42 36.71
CA ALA A 47 22.14 -28.67 37.46
C ALA A 47 23.56 -29.20 37.20
N THR A 48 24.51 -28.29 37.02
CA THR A 48 25.82 -28.38 37.67
C THR A 48 26.44 -27.00 37.80
N ASP A 49 27.00 -26.84 38.99
CA ASP A 49 27.56 -25.67 39.64
C ASP A 49 29.03 -25.43 39.20
N LEU A 50 29.59 -24.30 39.67
CA LEU A 50 31.01 -23.94 39.83
C LEU A 50 31.62 -22.86 38.91
N THR A 51 31.52 -21.62 39.40
CA THR A 51 32.62 -20.73 39.84
C THR A 51 33.79 -20.41 38.89
N SER A 52 33.94 -19.12 38.51
CA SER A 52 35.22 -18.36 38.49
C SER A 52 35.05 -16.89 37.99
N PRO A 53 36.00 -15.96 38.30
CA PRO A 53 35.76 -14.54 38.59
C PRO A 53 35.83 -13.55 37.40
N PRO A 54 35.62 -12.23 37.63
CA PRO A 54 35.46 -11.24 36.57
C PRO A 54 36.79 -10.71 36.04
N SER A 55 36.96 -10.72 34.72
CA SER A 55 38.04 -10.00 34.04
C SER A 55 37.69 -8.52 33.86
N GLU A 56 38.24 -7.72 34.77
CA GLU A 56 38.96 -6.46 34.54
C GLU A 56 38.63 -5.66 33.26
N SER A 57 37.79 -4.64 33.46
CA SER A 57 37.47 -3.56 32.52
C SER A 57 38.70 -2.68 32.27
N THR A 58 39.37 -2.89 31.12
CA THR A 58 40.36 -1.93 30.61
C THR A 58 39.66 -0.76 29.94
N ARG A 59 39.66 0.37 30.64
CA ARG A 59 39.12 1.66 30.20
C ARG A 59 40.13 2.32 29.26
N THR A 60 40.00 2.13 27.96
CA THR A 60 40.80 2.86 26.97
C THR A 60 40.20 4.25 26.77
N SER A 61 40.91 5.26 27.27
CA SER A 61 40.66 6.69 27.06
C SER A 61 40.78 7.06 25.59
N ILE A 62 39.69 7.57 25.00
CA ILE A 62 39.66 8.16 23.67
C ILE A 62 40.35 9.55 23.70
N PRO A 63 41.28 9.87 22.79
CA PRO A 63 41.89 11.18 22.70
C PRO A 63 40.90 12.23 22.16
N LEU A 64 40.89 13.38 22.83
CA LEU A 64 40.20 14.61 22.40
C LEU A 64 40.65 14.99 20.97
N SER A 65 39.69 15.04 20.05
CA SER A 65 39.89 15.58 18.71
C SER A 65 39.98 17.11 18.73
N PRO A 66 40.80 17.71 17.85
CA PRO A 66 41.10 19.13 17.87
C PRO A 66 39.94 19.98 17.34
N THR A 67 39.75 21.11 18.03
CA THR A 67 38.91 22.26 17.72
C THR A 67 39.00 22.64 16.23
N ARG A 68 37.88 22.47 15.51
CA ARG A 68 37.72 22.91 14.12
C ARG A 68 37.43 24.42 14.12
N THR A 69 38.40 25.20 13.68
CA THR A 69 38.33 26.64 13.48
C THR A 69 37.28 26.96 12.40
N ALA A 70 36.32 27.81 12.74
CA ALA A 70 35.32 28.32 11.81
C ALA A 70 35.98 29.25 10.77
N HIS A 71 36.03 28.81 9.51
CA HIS A 71 36.30 29.66 8.35
C HIS A 71 34.95 30.12 7.80
N SER A 72 34.56 31.34 8.16
CA SER A 72 33.44 32.05 7.55
C SER A 72 33.84 32.54 6.16
N ASN A 73 33.42 31.81 5.12
CA ASN A 73 33.40 32.31 3.75
C ASN A 73 32.12 33.13 3.51
N PRO A 74 32.22 34.30 2.86
CA PRO A 74 31.05 35.08 2.48
C PRO A 74 30.33 34.40 1.32
N THR A 75 29.12 33.88 1.60
CA THR A 75 28.22 33.33 0.59
C THR A 75 27.66 34.47 -0.25
N SER A 76 28.14 34.57 -1.50
CA SER A 76 27.51 35.36 -2.55
C SER A 76 26.16 34.74 -2.87
N VAL A 77 25.08 35.41 -2.48
CA VAL A 77 23.70 35.04 -2.81
C VAL A 77 23.48 35.33 -4.29
N VAL A 78 23.78 34.34 -5.14
CA VAL A 78 23.31 34.34 -6.53
C VAL A 78 21.85 33.92 -6.49
N GLU A 79 20.97 34.92 -6.54
CA GLU A 79 19.54 34.79 -6.74
C GLU A 79 19.30 34.08 -8.08
N ARG A 80 19.16 32.74 -8.01
CA ARG A 80 18.77 31.93 -9.17
C ARG A 80 17.33 32.27 -9.47
N THR A 81 17.13 32.93 -10.61
CA THR A 81 15.83 33.05 -11.26
C THR A 81 15.17 31.67 -11.31
N PRO A 82 13.96 31.49 -10.75
CA PRO A 82 13.27 30.21 -10.78
C PRO A 82 13.13 29.79 -12.24
N ALA A 83 13.78 28.68 -12.59
CA ALA A 83 13.61 28.05 -13.88
C ALA A 83 12.11 27.79 -14.06
N LEU A 84 11.54 28.33 -15.13
CA LEU A 84 10.16 28.09 -15.52
C LEU A 84 9.95 26.57 -15.52
N LEU A 85 9.09 26.11 -14.60
CA LEU A 85 8.68 24.71 -14.51
C LEU A 85 8.27 24.26 -15.93
N PRO A 86 8.76 23.11 -16.42
CA PRO A 86 8.35 22.60 -17.72
C PRO A 86 6.83 22.54 -17.75
N THR A 87 6.25 23.20 -18.75
CA THR A 87 4.80 23.24 -19.00
C THR A 87 4.30 21.80 -19.06
N SER A 88 3.69 21.32 -17.98
CA SER A 88 3.07 20.00 -17.94
C SER A 88 2.05 19.96 -19.06
N ILE A 89 2.20 19.01 -19.98
CA ILE A 89 1.12 18.65 -20.90
C ILE A 89 -0.13 18.49 -20.03
N PRO A 90 -1.23 19.21 -20.33
CA PRO A 90 -2.43 19.10 -19.51
C PRO A 90 -2.80 17.62 -19.45
N PRO A 91 -2.88 17.01 -18.26
CA PRO A 91 -3.13 15.59 -18.13
C PRO A 91 -4.40 15.29 -18.91
N THR A 92 -4.32 14.30 -19.80
CA THR A 92 -5.51 13.74 -20.44
C THR A 92 -6.50 13.47 -19.34
N LEU A 93 -7.69 14.07 -19.43
CA LEU A 93 -8.66 14.04 -18.34
C LEU A 93 -9.11 12.58 -18.16
N VAL A 94 -8.52 11.89 -17.19
CA VAL A 94 -8.94 10.54 -16.81
C VAL A 94 -10.34 10.69 -16.23
N VAL A 95 -11.32 10.12 -16.91
CA VAL A 95 -12.73 10.25 -16.55
C VAL A 95 -13.03 9.40 -15.31
N SER A 96 -12.48 8.19 -15.25
CA SER A 96 -12.54 7.28 -14.09
C SER A 96 -11.32 6.36 -14.04
N LEU A 97 -11.00 5.81 -12.85
CA LEU A 97 -9.95 4.78 -12.75
C LEU A 97 -10.35 3.49 -13.46
N ASP A 98 -11.63 3.12 -13.48
CA ASP A 98 -12.07 1.92 -14.20
C ASP A 98 -11.82 2.05 -15.71
N ASP A 99 -12.08 3.23 -16.31
CA ASP A 99 -11.80 3.47 -17.73
C ASP A 99 -10.30 3.43 -18.04
N LEU A 100 -9.46 3.96 -17.15
CA LEU A 100 -8.00 3.89 -17.29
C LEU A 100 -7.51 2.44 -17.27
N LEU A 101 -8.02 1.65 -16.34
CA LEU A 101 -7.59 0.27 -16.08
C LEU A 101 -8.23 -0.73 -17.04
N ALA A 102 -9.29 -0.34 -17.76
CA ALA A 102 -9.86 -1.12 -18.86
C ALA A 102 -8.93 -1.22 -20.08
N THR A 103 -7.87 -0.42 -20.16
CA THR A 103 -6.85 -0.53 -21.20
C THR A 103 -5.58 -1.20 -20.68
N CYS A 104 -4.84 -1.85 -21.58
CA CYS A 104 -3.45 -2.21 -21.33
C CYS A 104 -2.60 -0.96 -21.02
N PRO A 105 -1.58 -1.09 -20.16
CA PRO A 105 -0.41 -0.22 -20.20
C PRO A 105 0.21 -0.21 -21.60
N THR A 106 0.53 0.98 -22.09
CA THR A 106 1.32 1.18 -23.31
C THR A 106 2.78 0.78 -23.09
N GLU A 107 3.53 0.56 -24.19
CA GLU A 107 4.96 0.27 -24.11
C GLU A 107 5.72 1.43 -23.46
N GLU A 108 5.36 2.67 -23.80
CA GLU A 108 5.94 3.87 -23.22
C GLU A 108 5.65 4.01 -21.71
N GLU A 109 4.45 3.63 -21.25
CA GLU A 109 4.14 3.59 -19.82
C GLU A 109 4.98 2.53 -19.10
N ILE A 110 5.12 1.33 -19.67
CA ILE A 110 5.91 0.24 -19.10
C ILE A 110 7.39 0.66 -18.99
N GLU A 111 7.96 1.19 -20.08
CA GLU A 111 9.35 1.67 -20.08
C GLU A 111 9.57 2.77 -19.05
N ARG A 112 8.66 3.75 -18.96
CA ARG A 112 8.72 4.80 -17.94
C ARG A 112 8.73 4.19 -16.54
N PHE A 113 7.83 3.24 -16.25
CA PHE A 113 7.79 2.59 -14.94
C PHE A 113 9.06 1.80 -14.61
N GLN A 114 9.68 1.18 -15.60
CA GLN A 114 10.97 0.48 -15.43
C GLN A 114 12.16 1.43 -15.24
N ILE A 115 12.05 2.68 -15.72
CA ILE A 115 13.03 3.73 -15.46
C ILE A 115 12.84 4.31 -14.06
N ASP A 116 11.59 4.59 -13.68
CA ASP A 116 11.25 5.18 -12.39
C ASP A 116 11.42 4.19 -11.22
N PHE A 117 11.27 2.89 -11.48
CA PHE A 117 11.33 1.82 -10.48
C PHE A 117 12.09 0.61 -11.01
N ASP A 118 13.00 0.04 -10.20
CA ASP A 118 13.60 -1.27 -10.47
C ASP A 118 12.57 -2.38 -10.25
N ILE A 119 11.80 -2.68 -11.31
CA ILE A 119 10.77 -3.71 -11.31
C ILE A 119 11.39 -5.06 -11.66
N PHE A 120 11.55 -5.91 -10.66
CA PHE A 120 12.14 -7.24 -10.81
C PHE A 120 11.11 -8.34 -10.54
N ILE A 121 11.11 -9.37 -11.37
CA ILE A 121 10.25 -10.55 -11.20
C ILE A 121 11.17 -11.74 -10.98
N ASP A 122 11.04 -12.33 -9.81
CA ASP A 122 11.81 -13.49 -9.43
C ASP A 122 11.47 -14.67 -10.37
N PRO A 123 12.46 -15.24 -11.08
CA PRO A 123 12.21 -16.32 -12.04
C PRO A 123 11.61 -17.57 -11.38
N GLU A 124 11.80 -17.76 -10.07
CA GLU A 124 11.23 -18.90 -9.33
C GLU A 124 9.70 -18.82 -9.21
N VAL A 125 9.11 -17.64 -9.41
CA VAL A 125 7.64 -17.47 -9.37
C VAL A 125 6.96 -18.20 -10.52
N GLY A 126 7.64 -18.43 -11.66
CA GLY A 126 7.08 -19.18 -12.78
C GLY A 126 5.84 -18.52 -13.41
N LEU A 127 5.85 -17.19 -13.57
CA LEU A 127 4.72 -16.45 -14.13
C LEU A 127 4.44 -16.80 -15.61
N PRO A 128 3.19 -16.72 -16.05
CA PRO A 128 2.87 -16.76 -17.47
C PRO A 128 3.53 -15.58 -18.21
N PRO A 129 3.69 -15.66 -19.54
CA PRO A 129 4.06 -14.51 -20.36
C PRO A 129 3.17 -13.30 -20.04
N TYR A 130 3.75 -12.10 -20.11
CA TYR A 130 2.99 -10.87 -19.91
C TYR A 130 1.83 -10.80 -20.92
N SER A 131 0.63 -10.56 -20.40
CA SER A 131 -0.61 -10.43 -21.18
C SER A 131 -1.56 -9.48 -20.45
N CYS A 132 -2.41 -8.80 -21.21
CA CYS A 132 -3.52 -8.02 -20.68
C CYS A 132 -4.86 -8.76 -20.67
N GLU A 133 -4.94 -9.91 -21.33
CA GLU A 133 -6.21 -10.62 -21.52
C GLU A 133 -6.59 -11.47 -20.30
N ASP A 134 -5.59 -11.87 -19.50
CA ASP A 134 -5.74 -12.75 -18.35
C ASP A 134 -5.22 -12.09 -17.06
N THR A 135 -5.57 -12.69 -15.91
CA THR A 135 -4.97 -12.32 -14.62
C THR A 135 -3.47 -12.54 -14.68
N ASN A 136 -2.72 -11.44 -14.62
CA ASN A 136 -1.27 -11.45 -14.69
C ASN A 136 -0.68 -10.58 -13.57
N PRO A 137 0.09 -11.15 -12.64
CA PRO A 137 0.69 -10.38 -11.55
C PRO A 137 1.57 -9.21 -12.00
N ARG A 138 2.25 -9.32 -13.16
CA ARG A 138 3.02 -8.21 -13.74
C ARG A 138 2.09 -7.10 -14.22
N LEU A 139 0.93 -7.44 -14.81
CA LEU A 139 -0.08 -6.46 -15.19
C LEU A 139 -0.62 -5.72 -13.97
N ALA A 140 -0.91 -6.42 -12.87
CA ALA A 140 -1.41 -5.80 -11.64
C ALA A 140 -0.45 -4.73 -11.10
N ILE A 141 0.87 -4.98 -11.13
CA ILE A 141 1.89 -3.98 -10.75
C ILE A 141 1.81 -2.74 -11.66
N TYR A 142 1.83 -2.93 -12.98
CA TYR A 142 1.78 -1.79 -13.90
C TYR A 142 0.47 -1.01 -13.80
N GLN A 143 -0.66 -1.71 -13.64
CA GLN A 143 -1.96 -1.07 -13.46
C GLN A 143 -2.04 -0.30 -12.13
N ALA A 144 -1.47 -0.82 -11.05
CA ALA A 144 -1.35 -0.09 -9.79
C ALA A 144 -0.51 1.19 -9.97
N LEU A 145 0.63 1.11 -10.67
CA LEU A 145 1.47 2.29 -10.96
C LEU A 145 0.78 3.31 -11.87
N ARG A 146 -0.02 2.86 -12.85
CA ARG A 146 -0.87 3.74 -13.67
C ARG A 146 -1.91 4.45 -12.82
N ALA A 147 -2.60 3.72 -11.94
CA ALA A 147 -3.58 4.31 -11.03
C ALA A 147 -2.91 5.34 -10.10
N MET A 148 -1.77 5.01 -9.49
CA MET A 148 -1.01 5.95 -8.65
C MET A 148 -0.57 7.20 -9.41
N SER A 149 -0.14 7.07 -10.67
CA SER A 149 0.23 8.20 -11.53
C SER A 149 -0.97 9.05 -11.96
N ALA A 150 -2.18 8.48 -12.02
CA ALA A 150 -3.40 9.17 -12.41
C ALA A 150 -4.15 9.78 -11.20
N LEU A 151 -3.91 9.25 -10.00
CA LEU A 151 -4.49 9.76 -8.76
C LEU A 151 -3.98 11.17 -8.49
N TYR A 152 -4.92 12.09 -8.33
CA TYR A 152 -4.67 13.43 -7.82
C TYR A 152 -5.72 13.78 -6.77
N PHE A 153 -5.27 14.56 -5.79
CA PHE A 153 -6.08 14.97 -4.65
C PHE A 153 -6.21 16.49 -4.63
N ASP A 154 -7.36 17.00 -4.22
CA ASP A 154 -7.60 18.44 -4.07
C ASP A 154 -6.99 19.03 -2.77
N GLN A 155 -6.46 18.16 -1.92
CA GLN A 155 -5.66 18.48 -0.74
C GLN A 155 -4.33 17.72 -0.77
N PRO A 156 -3.24 18.28 -0.22
CA PRO A 156 -1.98 17.55 -0.10
C PRO A 156 -2.14 16.31 0.78
N LEU A 157 -1.34 15.28 0.53
CA LEU A 157 -1.25 14.11 1.40
C LEU A 157 -0.68 14.51 2.78
N PRO A 158 -1.19 14.00 3.91
CA PRO A 158 -0.75 14.46 5.24
C PRO A 158 0.74 14.25 5.55
N TRP A 159 1.37 13.27 4.91
CA TRP A 159 2.77 12.89 5.18
C TRP A 159 3.77 13.42 4.14
N THR A 160 3.30 14.03 3.04
CA THR A 160 4.18 14.43 1.93
C THR A 160 3.62 15.60 1.13
N SER A 161 4.50 16.46 0.62
CA SER A 161 4.12 17.54 -0.31
C SER A 161 4.12 17.12 -1.78
N TYR A 162 4.51 15.88 -2.08
CA TYR A 162 4.55 15.34 -3.44
C TYR A 162 3.21 14.72 -3.85
N SER A 163 3.02 14.46 -5.15
CA SER A 163 1.97 13.56 -5.60
C SER A 163 2.22 12.15 -5.04
N LEU A 164 1.19 11.29 -4.99
CA LEU A 164 1.35 9.92 -4.51
C LEU A 164 2.45 9.16 -5.27
N TYR A 165 2.46 9.30 -6.59
CA TYR A 165 3.43 8.67 -7.47
C TYR A 165 4.85 9.23 -7.27
N ASP A 166 5.00 10.55 -7.19
CA ASP A 166 6.30 11.19 -6.97
C ASP A 166 6.87 10.90 -5.58
N TRP A 167 6.01 10.82 -4.57
CA TRP A 167 6.40 10.39 -3.24
C TRP A 167 6.91 8.93 -3.28
N LEU A 168 6.19 8.01 -3.92
CA LEU A 168 6.61 6.61 -4.03
C LEU A 168 8.01 6.50 -4.68
N ARG A 169 8.27 7.25 -5.76
CA ARG A 169 9.59 7.30 -6.42
C ARG A 169 10.71 7.80 -5.50
N GLY A 170 10.38 8.66 -4.54
CA GLY A 170 11.34 9.12 -3.54
C GLY A 170 11.53 8.15 -2.37
N ALA A 171 10.52 7.34 -2.05
CA ALA A 171 10.51 6.45 -0.89
C ALA A 171 11.21 5.11 -1.16
N VAL A 172 11.03 4.53 -2.36
CA VAL A 172 11.55 3.19 -2.70
C VAL A 172 12.29 3.19 -4.04
N SER A 173 13.23 2.26 -4.19
CA SER A 173 13.98 2.08 -5.45
C SER A 173 13.20 1.28 -6.49
N GLY A 174 12.23 0.47 -6.07
CA GLY A 174 11.55 -0.45 -6.97
C GLY A 174 10.60 -1.44 -6.32
N ILE A 175 10.19 -2.44 -7.09
CA ILE A 175 9.21 -3.47 -6.70
C ILE A 175 9.72 -4.84 -7.17
N VAL A 176 9.74 -5.79 -6.26
CA VAL A 176 10.08 -7.19 -6.51
C VAL A 176 8.83 -8.05 -6.38
N LEU A 177 8.56 -8.87 -7.39
CA LEU A 177 7.55 -9.91 -7.28
C LEU A 177 8.23 -11.25 -6.94
N ARG A 178 7.89 -11.84 -5.79
CA ARG A 178 8.54 -13.06 -5.28
C ARG A 178 7.53 -14.04 -4.69
N ALA A 179 7.88 -15.32 -4.68
CA ALA A 179 7.19 -16.34 -3.91
C ALA A 179 7.59 -16.20 -2.42
N THR A 180 6.74 -15.57 -1.63
CA THR A 180 6.95 -15.27 -0.21
C THR A 180 5.64 -15.46 0.56
N GLU A 181 5.72 -15.67 1.87
CA GLU A 181 4.55 -15.85 2.73
C GLU A 181 3.74 -14.55 2.87
N ILE A 182 4.45 -13.42 2.96
CA ILE A 182 3.90 -12.07 3.11
C ILE A 182 4.59 -11.09 2.16
N SER A 183 3.89 -10.00 1.83
CA SER A 183 4.52 -8.81 1.26
C SER A 183 5.24 -8.03 2.35
N TYR A 184 6.33 -7.35 2.01
CA TYR A 184 7.10 -6.56 2.98
C TYR A 184 8.00 -5.54 2.28
N CYS A 185 8.34 -4.48 3.00
CA CYS A 185 9.48 -3.64 2.73
C CYS A 185 10.64 -3.97 3.69
N CYS A 186 11.88 -4.04 3.24
CA CYS A 186 12.33 -4.03 1.85
C CYS A 186 13.42 -5.08 1.67
N ASP A 187 13.72 -5.42 0.42
CA ASP A 187 14.94 -6.15 0.14
C ASP A 187 16.20 -5.27 0.34
N ASP A 188 17.36 -5.84 0.07
CA ASP A 188 18.67 -5.18 0.21
C ASP A 188 18.88 -3.98 -0.74
N GLN A 189 17.97 -3.76 -1.70
CA GLN A 189 18.02 -2.70 -2.70
C GLN A 189 16.95 -1.63 -2.47
N ASN A 190 16.29 -1.65 -1.30
CA ASN A 190 15.19 -0.76 -0.96
C ASN A 190 13.99 -0.90 -1.93
N ARG A 191 13.67 -2.14 -2.32
CA ARG A 191 12.50 -2.48 -3.15
C ARG A 191 11.43 -3.16 -2.31
N ILE A 192 10.17 -2.84 -2.59
CA ILE A 192 9.01 -3.50 -1.98
C ILE A 192 8.93 -4.92 -2.52
N VAL A 193 8.87 -5.92 -1.65
CA VAL A 193 8.66 -7.32 -2.04
C VAL A 193 7.18 -7.65 -1.96
N LEU A 194 6.56 -7.89 -3.10
CA LEU A 194 5.15 -8.28 -3.22
C LEU A 194 5.03 -9.79 -3.36
N LYS A 195 4.11 -10.38 -2.59
CA LYS A 195 3.73 -11.79 -2.72
C LYS A 195 3.07 -12.05 -4.07
N SER A 196 3.69 -12.89 -4.90
CA SER A 196 3.20 -13.20 -6.24
C SER A 196 1.81 -13.85 -6.29
N GLU A 197 1.50 -14.73 -5.33
CA GLU A 197 0.21 -15.41 -5.23
C GLU A 197 -0.94 -14.42 -4.98
N LEU A 198 -0.70 -13.37 -4.17
CA LEU A 198 -1.69 -12.33 -3.91
C LEU A 198 -2.12 -11.66 -5.23
N LEU A 199 -1.15 -11.23 -6.03
CA LEU A 199 -1.39 -10.54 -7.30
C LEU A 199 -1.89 -11.48 -8.41
N SER A 200 -1.92 -12.79 -8.16
CA SER A 200 -2.50 -13.79 -9.08
C SER A 200 -4.01 -13.96 -8.88
N GLN A 201 -4.61 -13.29 -7.91
CA GLN A 201 -6.06 -13.35 -7.68
C GLN A 201 -6.81 -12.48 -8.70
N PRO A 202 -7.93 -12.97 -9.26
CA PRO A 202 -8.71 -12.23 -10.26
C PRO A 202 -9.22 -10.86 -9.78
N SER A 203 -9.42 -10.66 -8.48
CA SER A 203 -9.88 -9.38 -7.92
C SER A 203 -8.92 -8.22 -8.23
N TYR A 204 -7.61 -8.48 -8.32
CA TYR A 204 -6.59 -7.50 -8.68
C TYR A 204 -6.52 -7.17 -10.19
N SER A 205 -7.47 -7.67 -10.99
CA SER A 205 -7.66 -7.24 -12.39
C SER A 205 -8.53 -5.98 -12.53
N SER A 206 -9.15 -5.53 -11.44
CA SER A 206 -10.03 -4.35 -11.41
C SER A 206 -9.61 -3.38 -10.30
N TRP A 207 -10.04 -2.12 -10.38
CA TRP A 207 -9.77 -1.16 -9.31
C TRP A 207 -10.34 -1.64 -7.97
N TYR A 208 -11.60 -2.08 -8.00
CA TYR A 208 -12.33 -2.62 -6.87
C TYR A 208 -13.34 -3.65 -7.36
N ASP A 209 -13.26 -4.86 -6.84
CA ASP A 209 -14.24 -5.92 -7.08
C ASP A 209 -15.25 -5.98 -5.91
N PRO A 210 -16.53 -5.62 -6.12
CA PRO A 210 -17.52 -5.63 -5.05
C PRO A 210 -17.88 -7.03 -4.55
N GLN A 211 -17.52 -8.11 -5.26
CA GLN A 211 -17.78 -9.48 -4.79
C GLN A 211 -16.77 -9.92 -3.73
N SER A 212 -15.48 -9.64 -3.95
CA SER A 212 -14.42 -9.94 -3.00
C SER A 212 -14.21 -8.83 -1.97
N GLY A 213 -14.66 -7.61 -2.26
CA GLY A 213 -14.44 -6.42 -1.44
C GLY A 213 -12.99 -5.91 -1.48
N ILE A 214 -12.21 -6.35 -2.47
CA ILE A 214 -10.81 -5.96 -2.67
C ILE A 214 -10.51 -5.68 -4.15
N GLY A 215 -9.36 -5.10 -4.46
CA GLY A 215 -8.86 -4.92 -5.83
C GLY A 215 -7.51 -4.22 -5.89
N LEU A 216 -7.19 -3.59 -7.02
CA LEU A 216 -5.97 -2.78 -7.17
C LEU A 216 -5.91 -1.62 -6.17
N MET A 217 -7.05 -1.12 -5.70
CA MET A 217 -7.12 -0.14 -4.62
C MET A 217 -6.40 -0.61 -3.35
N ASP A 218 -6.60 -1.87 -2.95
CA ASP A 218 -5.93 -2.51 -1.81
C ASP A 218 -4.44 -2.73 -2.09
N LEU A 219 -4.09 -3.11 -3.32
CA LEU A 219 -2.69 -3.28 -3.71
C LEU A 219 -1.92 -1.95 -3.60
N VAL A 220 -2.53 -0.85 -4.06
CA VAL A 220 -1.92 0.48 -3.90
C VAL A 220 -1.82 0.85 -2.42
N GLY A 221 -2.85 0.57 -1.61
CA GLY A 221 -2.78 0.76 -0.16
C GLY A 221 -1.63 -0.01 0.50
N LEU A 222 -1.40 -1.26 0.08
CA LEU A 222 -0.26 -2.08 0.51
C LEU A 222 1.08 -1.49 0.03
N ILE A 223 1.19 -1.05 -1.23
CA ILE A 223 2.41 -0.40 -1.73
C ILE A 223 2.73 0.85 -0.92
N VAL A 224 1.71 1.66 -0.60
CA VAL A 224 1.84 2.86 0.23
C VAL A 224 2.30 2.51 1.66
N HIS A 225 1.73 1.45 2.25
CA HIS A 225 2.15 0.92 3.54
C HIS A 225 3.63 0.52 3.54
N GLU A 226 4.03 -0.33 2.61
CA GLU A 226 5.40 -0.84 2.52
C GLU A 226 6.40 0.28 2.17
N ALA A 227 6.03 1.22 1.31
CA ALA A 227 6.85 2.39 1.02
C ALA A 227 7.11 3.24 2.27
N ARG A 228 6.14 3.32 3.18
CA ARG A 228 6.34 4.04 4.44
C ARG A 228 7.36 3.35 5.34
N HIS A 229 7.37 2.02 5.38
CA HIS A 229 8.42 1.27 6.08
C HIS A 229 9.84 1.59 5.58
N ALA A 230 10.01 1.91 4.28
CA ALA A 230 11.30 2.33 3.74
C ALA A 230 11.79 3.67 4.31
N GLU A 231 10.89 4.61 4.58
CA GLU A 231 11.24 5.95 5.06
C GLU A 231 11.56 5.98 6.56
N ILE A 232 10.76 5.27 7.36
CA ILE A 232 10.75 5.43 8.82
C ILE A 232 11.06 4.15 9.60
N GLY A 233 11.18 3.01 8.93
CA GLY A 233 11.36 1.71 9.56
C GLY A 233 10.05 1.04 9.98
N GLY A 234 10.14 0.12 10.94
CA GLY A 234 9.03 -0.75 11.33
C GLY A 234 7.96 -0.07 12.20
N HIS A 235 6.94 -0.86 12.52
CA HIS A 235 5.88 -0.52 13.47
C HIS A 235 6.40 -0.21 14.88
N THR A 236 5.68 0.63 15.62
CA THR A 236 6.11 1.14 16.94
C THR A 236 5.28 0.60 18.11
N CYS A 237 4.23 -0.19 17.85
CA CYS A 237 3.42 -0.86 18.86
C CYS A 237 3.25 -2.36 18.59
N GLY A 238 3.60 -3.16 19.60
CA GLY A 238 3.61 -4.61 19.45
C GLY A 238 4.58 -5.05 18.34
N ASN A 239 4.18 -6.06 17.56
CA ASN A 239 4.99 -6.58 16.46
C ASN A 239 4.51 -6.14 15.07
N SER A 240 3.37 -5.44 14.97
CA SER A 240 2.66 -5.27 13.69
C SER A 240 1.78 -4.04 13.57
N ASP A 241 1.76 -3.16 14.58
CA ASP A 241 0.78 -2.07 14.69
C ASP A 241 1.48 -0.75 14.99
N ASP A 242 0.87 0.35 14.56
CA ASP A 242 1.37 1.68 14.85
C ASP A 242 0.90 2.10 16.26
N ALA A 243 1.74 2.82 17.01
CA ALA A 243 1.42 3.26 18.36
C ALA A 243 0.32 4.33 18.38
N THR A 244 0.34 5.27 17.42
CA THR A 244 -0.60 6.38 17.31
C THR A 244 -0.81 6.77 15.85
N LEU A 245 -1.96 7.36 15.52
CA LEU A 245 -2.19 7.85 14.17
C LEU A 245 -1.25 9.01 13.80
N ASP A 246 -0.96 9.89 14.77
CA ASP A 246 -0.13 11.10 14.60
C ASP A 246 1.32 10.82 14.20
N GLU A 247 1.86 9.64 14.51
CA GLU A 247 3.23 9.29 14.12
C GLU A 247 3.37 9.03 12.61
N MET A 248 2.23 8.93 11.89
CA MET A 248 2.18 8.63 10.46
C MET A 248 3.03 7.40 10.14
N GLY A 249 2.81 6.33 10.91
CA GLY A 249 3.39 5.01 10.65
C GLY A 249 2.85 4.40 9.35
N ALA A 250 3.20 3.14 9.08
CA ALA A 250 2.76 2.48 7.84
C ALA A 250 1.24 2.30 7.77
N TRP A 251 0.59 1.96 8.88
CA TRP A 251 -0.88 1.93 8.98
C TRP A 251 -1.48 3.33 8.97
N GLY A 252 -0.83 4.31 9.61
CA GLY A 252 -1.30 5.70 9.60
C GLY A 252 -1.35 6.29 8.18
N VAL A 253 -0.28 6.10 7.40
CA VAL A 253 -0.23 6.55 6.01
C VAL A 253 -1.22 5.78 5.12
N GLN A 254 -1.38 4.47 5.31
CA GLN A 254 -2.39 3.68 4.60
C GLN A 254 -3.82 4.14 4.93
N HIS A 255 -4.13 4.44 6.20
CA HIS A 255 -5.41 5.01 6.62
C HIS A 255 -5.71 6.31 5.86
N TYR A 256 -4.77 7.25 5.89
CA TYR A 256 -4.95 8.54 5.23
C TYR A 256 -5.00 8.43 3.71
N TYR A 257 -4.27 7.50 3.08
CA TYR A 257 -4.41 7.22 1.66
C TYR A 257 -5.86 6.87 1.29
N PHE A 258 -6.47 5.94 2.02
CA PHE A 258 -7.86 5.53 1.78
C PHE A 258 -8.85 6.66 2.06
N LEU A 259 -8.65 7.42 3.14
CA LEU A 259 -9.48 8.59 3.45
C LEU A 259 -9.38 9.66 2.35
N TRP A 260 -8.17 9.93 1.84
CA TRP A 260 -7.95 10.87 0.74
C TRP A 260 -8.60 10.41 -0.55
N MET A 261 -8.62 9.11 -0.83
CA MET A 261 -9.38 8.58 -1.95
C MET A 261 -10.88 8.86 -1.81
N ALA A 262 -11.43 8.60 -0.63
CA ALA A 262 -12.85 8.80 -0.36
C ALA A 262 -13.27 10.27 -0.45
N GLU A 263 -12.46 11.19 0.09
CA GLU A 263 -12.87 12.58 0.35
C GLU A 263 -12.24 13.60 -0.61
N HIS A 264 -11.02 13.34 -1.09
CA HIS A 264 -10.19 14.32 -1.78
C HIS A 264 -9.93 14.01 -3.25
N THR A 265 -10.51 12.92 -3.78
CA THR A 265 -10.49 12.67 -5.23
C THR A 265 -11.60 13.47 -5.93
N PRO A 266 -11.36 13.94 -7.17
CA PRO A 266 -12.35 14.66 -7.97
C PRO A 266 -13.63 13.86 -8.23
N PRO A 267 -14.77 14.55 -8.45
CA PRO A 267 -15.97 13.89 -8.93
C PRO A 267 -15.73 13.13 -10.24
N GLY A 268 -16.27 11.92 -10.34
CA GLY A 268 -16.14 11.05 -11.52
C GLY A 268 -14.96 10.08 -11.48
N LEU A 269 -13.86 10.43 -10.80
CA LEU A 269 -12.67 9.56 -10.75
C LEU A 269 -12.96 8.20 -10.09
N LEU A 270 -13.76 8.24 -9.01
CA LEU A 270 -14.25 7.08 -8.27
C LEU A 270 -15.78 7.09 -8.24
N THR A 271 -16.37 5.90 -8.35
CA THR A 271 -17.80 5.67 -8.13
C THR A 271 -18.16 5.83 -6.63
N PRO A 272 -19.45 6.07 -6.28
CA PRO A 272 -19.88 6.10 -4.88
C PRO A 272 -19.53 4.82 -4.10
N THR A 273 -19.64 3.66 -4.75
CA THR A 273 -19.30 2.37 -4.13
C THR A 273 -17.80 2.26 -3.82
N GLN A 274 -16.93 2.73 -4.71
CA GLN A 274 -15.47 2.75 -4.47
C GLN A 274 -15.09 3.73 -3.35
N ARG A 275 -15.76 4.87 -3.24
CA ARG A 275 -15.54 5.81 -2.12
C ARG A 275 -15.94 5.20 -0.78
N GLU A 276 -17.10 4.53 -0.72
CA GLU A 276 -17.53 3.82 0.48
C GLU A 276 -16.57 2.69 0.86
N ALA A 277 -16.09 1.93 -0.13
CA ALA A 277 -15.08 0.91 0.09
C ALA A 277 -13.79 1.54 0.65
N ALA A 278 -13.32 2.66 0.09
CA ALA A 278 -12.17 3.38 0.61
C ALA A 278 -12.36 3.80 2.08
N ILE A 279 -13.53 4.30 2.49
CA ILE A 279 -13.84 4.57 3.91
C ILE A 279 -13.68 3.30 4.75
N THR A 280 -14.24 2.18 4.29
CA THR A 280 -14.15 0.89 5.00
C THR A 280 -12.69 0.42 5.16
N HIS A 281 -11.86 0.60 4.13
CA HIS A 281 -10.43 0.26 4.21
C HIS A 281 -9.67 1.23 5.12
N ALA A 282 -10.03 2.52 5.14
CA ALA A 282 -9.47 3.49 6.08
C ALA A 282 -9.76 3.07 7.53
N GLU A 283 -10.99 2.65 7.84
CA GLU A 283 -11.37 2.13 9.15
C GLU A 283 -10.61 0.84 9.52
N THR A 284 -10.41 -0.04 8.54
CA THR A 284 -9.62 -1.27 8.74
C THR A 284 -8.17 -0.94 9.10
N ALA A 285 -7.55 0.02 8.41
CA ALA A 285 -6.20 0.49 8.74
C ALA A 285 -6.16 1.19 10.11
N LEU A 286 -7.20 1.95 10.47
CA LEU A 286 -7.31 2.58 11.80
C LEU A 286 -7.36 1.55 12.93
N GLY A 287 -7.97 0.38 12.68
CA GLY A 287 -7.97 -0.76 13.62
C GLY A 287 -6.59 -1.35 13.90
N ARG A 288 -5.55 -0.92 13.17
CA ARG A 288 -4.14 -1.30 13.35
C ARG A 288 -3.32 -0.22 14.05
N ILE A 289 -3.98 0.76 14.65
CA ILE A 289 -3.39 1.76 15.54
C ILE A 289 -3.73 1.37 16.99
N CYS A 290 -2.72 1.21 17.84
CA CYS A 290 -2.91 0.82 19.24
C CYS A 290 -3.66 1.89 20.06
N ASN A 291 -3.34 3.16 19.84
CA ASN A 291 -3.98 4.31 20.48
C ASN A 291 -4.44 5.29 19.38
N PRO A 292 -5.56 5.00 18.71
CA PRO A 292 -6.08 5.83 17.61
C PRO A 292 -6.55 7.20 18.08
#